data_AF-A0A0N1GPK7-F1
#
_entry.id   AF-A0A0N1GPK7-F1
#
_cell.length_a   1.000
_cell.length_b   1.000
_cell.length_c   1.000
_cell.angle_alpha   90.00
_cell.angle_beta   90.00
_cell.angle_gamma   90.00
#
_symmetry.space_group_name_H-M   'P 1'
#
loop_
_entity.id
_entity.type
_entity.pdbx_description
1 polymer ?
#
loop_
_entity_poly.entity_id
_entity_poly.type
_entity_poly.pdbx_seq_one_letter_code
_entity_poly.pdbx_strand_id
1 'polypeptide(L)' 'MQWTEDVSMSALAEFTNGLVKLNDVDRLFFVYDRLHDTWVKFEYGDYIICGVQGEFYPCKRDVFESTYEEC' A
#
# COMPACT_ATOMS: atom_id res chain seq x y z
N MET A 1 -8.81 0.15 -3.07
CA MET A 1 -7.89 0.95 -2.24
C MET A 1 -8.00 0.43 -0.82
N GLN A 2 -6.89 0.27 -0.12
CA GLN A 2 -6.86 -0.25 1.26
C GLN A 2 -6.04 0.70 2.13
N TRP A 3 -6.60 1.13 3.25
CA TRP A 3 -5.89 1.92 4.26
C TRP A 3 -5.01 0.99 5.09
N THR A 4 -3.74 1.33 5.34
CA THR A 4 -2.78 0.38 5.95
C THR A 4 -2.57 0.55 7.44
N GLU A 5 -3.07 1.63 8.05
CA GLU A 5 -2.91 1.89 9.48
C GLU A 5 -3.75 0.93 10.35
N ASP A 6 -4.98 0.64 9.92
CA ASP A 6 -5.96 -0.14 10.68
C ASP A 6 -6.06 -1.60 10.22
N VAL A 7 -5.28 -1.98 9.21
CA VAL A 7 -5.38 -3.30 8.57
C VAL A 7 -4.39 -4.28 9.17
N SER A 8 -4.90 -5.46 9.54
CA SER A 8 -4.08 -6.56 10.04
C SER A 8 -3.15 -7.10 8.95
N MET A 9 -1.95 -7.53 9.37
CA MET A 9 -0.94 -8.08 8.46
C MET A 9 -1.45 -9.26 7.63
N SER A 10 -2.37 -10.04 8.18
CA SER A 10 -3.05 -11.13 7.47
C SER A 10 -3.91 -10.63 6.31
N ALA A 11 -4.70 -9.59 6.52
CA ALA A 11 -5.55 -9.03 5.46
C ALA A 11 -4.72 -8.37 4.35
N LEU A 12 -3.58 -7.76 4.71
CA LEU A 12 -2.62 -7.22 3.74
C LEU A 12 -1.98 -8.34 2.89
N ALA A 13 -1.62 -9.46 3.51
CA ALA A 13 -1.08 -10.62 2.83
C ALA A 13 -2.15 -11.25 1.90
N GLU A 14 -3.41 -11.34 2.32
CA GLU A 14 -4.50 -11.80 1.46
C GLU A 14 -4.72 -10.85 0.26
N PHE A 15 -4.71 -9.54 0.50
CA PHE A 15 -4.88 -8.52 -0.53
C PHE A 15 -3.76 -8.55 -1.59
N THR A 16 -2.52 -8.81 -1.16
CA THR A 16 -1.34 -8.89 -2.03
C THR A 16 -1.03 -10.31 -2.52
N ASN A 17 -1.94 -11.26 -2.24
CA ASN A 17 -1.80 -12.67 -2.61
C ASN A 17 -0.49 -13.32 -2.10
N GLY A 18 -0.08 -12.93 -0.90
CA GLY A 18 1.11 -13.41 -0.19
C GLY A 18 2.43 -12.77 -0.62
N LEU A 19 2.42 -11.84 -1.57
CA LEU A 19 3.62 -11.20 -2.11
C LEU A 19 3.98 -9.91 -1.36
N VAL A 20 4.06 -9.99 -0.03
CA VAL A 20 4.38 -8.86 0.83
C VAL A 20 5.52 -9.20 1.79
N LYS A 21 6.46 -8.26 1.97
CA LYS A 21 7.53 -8.32 2.97
C LYS A 21 7.27 -7.25 4.03
N LEU A 22 7.03 -7.67 5.26
CA LEU A 22 6.76 -6.78 6.37
C LEU A 22 8.05 -6.49 7.13
N ASN A 23 8.28 -5.23 7.48
CA ASN A 23 9.35 -4.79 8.37
C ASN A 23 8.73 -4.02 9.55
N ASP A 24 8.50 -4.75 10.64
CA ASP A 24 7.86 -4.24 11.86
C ASP A 24 8.69 -3.16 12.56
N VAL A 25 10.03 -3.23 12.44
CA VAL A 25 10.96 -2.32 13.12
C VAL A 25 10.84 -0.90 12.59
N ASP A 26 10.79 -0.75 11.27
CA ASP A 26 10.78 0.56 10.60
C ASP A 26 9.37 1.03 10.23
N ARG A 27 8.32 0.27 10.58
CA ARG A 27 6.95 0.52 10.09
C ARG A 27 6.85 0.56 8.56
N LEU A 28 7.64 -0.26 7.88
CA LEU A 28 7.71 -0.33 6.44
C LEU A 28 7.27 -1.70 5.94
N PHE A 29 6.72 -1.75 4.73
CA PHE A 29 6.50 -3.01 4.05
C PHE A 29 6.73 -2.85 2.55
N PHE A 30 6.95 -3.98 1.88
CA PHE A 30 7.20 -4.03 0.44
C PHE A 30 6.21 -4.96 -0.21
N VAL A 31 5.54 -4.49 -1.25
CA VAL A 31 4.61 -5.30 -2.06
C VAL A 31 5.26 -5.56 -3.40
N TYR A 32 5.13 -6.79 -3.90
CA TYR A 32 5.61 -7.13 -5.23
C TYR A 32 4.65 -6.62 -6.31
N ASP A 33 5.15 -5.76 -7.17
CA ASP A 33 4.47 -5.37 -8.40
C ASP A 33 4.76 -6.41 -9.48
N ARG A 34 3.72 -7.10 -9.93
CA ARG A 34 3.86 -8.14 -10.97
C ARG A 34 4.01 -7.56 -12.37
N LEU A 35 3.51 -6.35 -12.61
CA LEU A 35 3.61 -5.71 -13.91
C LEU A 35 5.03 -5.20 -14.15
N HIS A 36 5.63 -4.59 -13.12
CA HIS A 36 6.95 -3.98 -13.18
C HIS A 36 8.08 -4.89 -12.66
N ASP A 37 7.76 -6.11 -12.22
CA ASP A 37 8.69 -7.11 -11.69
C ASP A 37 9.61 -6.55 -10.58
N THR A 38 9.04 -5.72 -9.69
CA THR A 38 9.82 -4.96 -8.70
C THR A 38 9.12 -4.88 -7.34
N TRP A 39 9.89 -4.57 -6.30
CA TRP A 39 9.37 -4.35 -4.94
C TRP A 39 9.06 -2.89 -4.74
N VAL A 40 7.79 -2.57 -4.51
CA VAL A 40 7.34 -1.22 -4.19
C VAL A 40 7.32 -1.07 -2.67
N LYS A 41 7.94 0.00 -2.18
CA LYS A 41 8.01 0.34 -0.75
C LYS A 41 6.75 1.10 -0.33
N PHE A 42 6.22 0.75 0.84
CA PHE A 42 5.11 1.41 1.49
C PHE A 42 5.40 1.61 2.98
N GLU A 43 4.70 2.57 3.59
CA GLU A 43 4.73 2.86 5.01
C GLU A 43 3.35 2.62 5.63
N TYR A 44 3.29 2.21 6.89
CA TYR A 44 2.00 2.13 7.59
C TYR A 44 1.41 3.53 7.73
N GLY A 45 0.14 3.68 7.36
CA GLY A 45 -0.50 5.00 7.23
C GLY A 45 -0.46 5.57 5.81
N ASP A 46 -0.07 4.76 4.82
CA ASP A 46 -0.33 5.06 3.41
C ASP A 46 -1.53 4.25 2.90
N TYR A 47 -2.19 4.77 1.86
CA TYR A 47 -3.13 3.98 1.07
C TYR A 47 -2.39 3.12 0.07
N ILE A 48 -2.82 1.87 -0.07
CA ILE A 48 -2.42 0.99 -1.18
C ILE A 48 -3.52 1.02 -2.22
N ILE A 49 -3.15 1.39 -3.44
CA ILE A 49 -4.01 1.33 -4.60
C ILE A 49 -3.55 0.14 -5.44
N CYS A 50 -4.46 -0.82 -5.66
CA CYS A 50 -4.26 -1.93 -6.59
C CYS A 50 -4.88 -1.54 -7.94
N GLY A 51 -4.05 -1.47 -8.98
CA GLY A 51 -4.47 -1.26 -10.35
C GLY A 51 -5.13 -2.52 -10.94
N VAL A 52 -5.88 -2.34 -12.03
CA VAL A 52 -6.63 -3.42 -12.69
C VAL A 52 -5.71 -4.54 -13.23
N GLN A 53 -4.44 -4.21 -13.49
CA GLN A 53 -3.44 -5.14 -14.01
C GLN A 53 -2.51 -5.72 -12.92
N GLY A 54 -2.77 -5.45 -11.64
CA GLY A 54 -1.94 -5.93 -10.53
C GLY A 54 -0.75 -5.03 -10.18
N GLU A 55 -0.81 -3.76 -10.59
CA GLU A 55 0.11 -2.69 -10.17
C GLU A 55 -0.23 -2.22 -8.77
N PHE A 56 0.78 -1.83 -7.99
CA PHE A 56 0.56 -1.29 -6.64
C PHE A 56 1.20 0.09 -6.50
N TYR A 57 0.38 1.07 -6.14
CA TYR A 57 0.81 2.45 -5.97
C TYR A 57 0.69 2.89 -4.52
N PRO A 58 1.77 3.42 -3.90
CA PRO A 58 1.68 4.06 -2.60
C PRO A 58 1.00 5.41 -2.78
N CYS A 59 -0.02 5.66 -1.96
CA CYS A 59 -0.65 6.97 -1.94
C CYS A 59 -0.67 7.51 -0.51
N LYS A 60 0.09 8.58 -0.30
CA LYS A 60 0.12 9.27 0.97
C LYS A 60 -1.23 9.92 1.22
N ARG A 61 -1.75 9.76 2.45
CA ARG A 61 -2.98 10.41 2.88
C ARG A 61 -2.92 11.94 2.72
N ASP A 62 -1.75 12.53 3.00
CA ASP A 62 -1.50 13.97 2.86
C ASP A 62 -1.74 14.51 1.43
N VAL A 63 -1.59 13.67 0.40
CA VAL A 63 -1.82 14.06 -1.01
C VAL A 63 -3.32 14.18 -1.31
N PHE A 64 -4.16 13.37 -0.65
CA PHE A 64 -5.60 13.42 -0.82
C PHE A 64 -6.26 14.53 0.02
N GLU A 65 -5.84 14.71 1.27
CA GLU A 65 -6.41 15.75 2.15
C GLU A 65 -6.08 17.18 1.66
N SER A 66 -4.92 17.39 1.02
CA SER A 66 -4.52 18.72 0.55
C SER A 66 -5.13 19.17 -0.78
N THR A 67 -5.80 18.29 -1.53
CA THR A 67 -6.34 18.61 -2.88
C THR A 67 -7.84 18.46 -3.01
N TYR A 68 -8.50 17.87 -2.00
CA TYR A 68 -9.96 17.72 -1.94
C TYR A 68 -10.56 18.31 -0.66
N GLU A 69 -9.91 19.31 -0.04
CA GLU A 69 -10.66 20.27 0.79
C GLU A 69 -11.57 21.06 -0.16
N GLU A 70 -12.81 20.56 -0.24
CA GLU A 70 -13.89 21.01 -1.09
C GLU A 70 -14.20 22.51 -0.88
N CYS A 71 -14.33 23.22 -2.00
CA CYS A 71 -15.18 24.41 -2.09
C CYS A 71 -16.65 24.06 -1.76
#